data_AF-A0A419JIB2-F1
#
_entry.id   AF-A0A419JIB2-F1
#
_cell.length_a   1.000
_cell.length_b   1.000
_cell.length_c   1.000
_cell.angle_alpha   90.00
_cell.angle_beta   90.00
_cell.angle_gamma   90.00
#
_symmetry.space_group_name_H-M   'P 1'
#
loop_
_entity.id
_entity.type
_entity.pdbx_description
1 polymer ?
#
loop_
_entity_poly.entity_id
_entity_poly.type
_entity_poly.pdbx_seq_one_letter_code
_entity_poly.pdbx_strand_id
1 'polypeptide(L)'
;IDVLAELLEHGMIDGRGKFPGDEGKELRIADGIKLLETDIDQLNLAKTAIAVGVRVLLEKYGISFDDIELLLLAGGFVNFANTDNAIRIGLLPPIAREKVKKVGNAALEGARQALVSKRKRSEAEEVAKRIEHIKLEEEQDFMEKFVSELYFQNYLE
;
A
#
# COMPACT_ATOMS: atom_id res chain seq x y z
N ILE A 1 2.39 -9.69 -2.14
CA ILE A 1 2.08 -8.77 -3.25
C ILE A 1 2.08 -9.56 -4.55
N ASP A 2 3.25 -9.96 -5.06
CA ASP A 2 3.34 -10.64 -6.36
C ASP A 2 2.51 -11.91 -6.45
N VAL A 3 2.64 -12.82 -5.46
CA VAL A 3 1.81 -14.04 -5.42
C VAL A 3 0.31 -13.73 -5.49
N LEU A 4 -0.17 -12.70 -4.78
CA LEU A 4 -1.60 -12.36 -4.80
C LEU A 4 -2.01 -11.73 -6.13
N ALA A 5 -1.16 -10.91 -6.75
CA ALA A 5 -1.41 -10.37 -8.07
C ALA A 5 -1.55 -11.50 -9.11
N GLU A 6 -0.65 -12.48 -9.08
CA GLU A 6 -0.69 -13.66 -9.96
C GLU A 6 -1.93 -14.52 -9.72
N LEU A 7 -2.30 -14.76 -8.45
CA LEU A 7 -3.50 -15.52 -8.10
C LEU A 7 -4.79 -14.86 -8.61
N LEU A 8 -4.88 -13.53 -8.50
CA LEU A 8 -6.01 -12.76 -9.02
C LEU A 8 -6.05 -12.80 -10.56
N GLU A 9 -4.91 -12.55 -11.20
CA GLU A 9 -4.77 -12.50 -12.66
C GLU A 9 -5.16 -13.82 -13.33
N HIS A 10 -4.84 -14.96 -12.69
CA HIS A 10 -5.16 -16.29 -13.19
C HIS A 10 -6.50 -16.83 -12.67
N GLY A 11 -7.29 -16.03 -11.95
CA GLY A 11 -8.58 -16.44 -11.40
C GLY A 11 -8.50 -17.57 -10.37
N MET A 12 -7.35 -17.77 -9.75
CA MET A 12 -7.15 -18.75 -8.68
C MET A 12 -7.78 -18.28 -7.36
N ILE A 13 -7.96 -16.97 -7.20
CA ILE A 13 -8.79 -16.37 -6.14
C ILE A 13 -9.77 -15.36 -6.76
N ASP A 14 -10.94 -15.22 -6.14
CA ASP A 14 -11.95 -14.23 -6.54
C ASP A 14 -11.55 -12.80 -6.12
N GLY A 15 -12.34 -11.80 -6.54
CA GLY A 15 -12.12 -10.40 -6.17
C GLY A 15 -12.20 -10.10 -4.66
N ARG A 16 -12.65 -11.06 -3.83
CA ARG A 16 -12.63 -10.96 -2.36
C ARG A 16 -11.41 -11.65 -1.74
N GLY A 17 -10.56 -12.28 -2.55
CA GLY A 17 -9.38 -13.02 -2.12
C GLY A 17 -9.68 -14.44 -1.65
N LYS A 18 -10.79 -15.06 -2.11
CA LYS A 18 -11.18 -16.42 -1.73
C LYS A 18 -10.89 -17.43 -2.84
N PHE A 19 -10.42 -18.62 -2.46
CA PHE A 19 -10.24 -19.71 -3.42
C PHE A 19 -11.61 -20.27 -3.85
N PRO A 20 -11.77 -20.70 -5.11
CA PRO A 20 -13.02 -21.29 -5.57
C PRO A 20 -13.24 -22.68 -4.98
N GLY A 21 -14.48 -22.96 -4.54
CA GLY A 21 -14.91 -24.26 -4.00
C GLY A 21 -14.72 -24.40 -2.49
N ASP A 22 -15.12 -25.56 -1.95
CA ASP A 22 -15.06 -25.87 -0.51
C ASP A 22 -13.77 -26.60 -0.09
N GLU A 23 -12.97 -27.06 -1.06
CA GLU A 23 -11.72 -27.80 -0.81
C GLU A 23 -10.49 -26.94 -1.12
N GLY A 24 -9.53 -26.91 -0.19
CA GLY A 24 -8.21 -26.28 -0.42
C GLY A 24 -8.19 -24.75 -0.28
N LYS A 25 -8.43 -24.24 0.93
CA LYS A 25 -8.24 -22.82 1.32
C LYS A 25 -6.77 -22.41 1.47
N GLU A 26 -5.91 -23.02 0.66
CA GLU A 26 -4.46 -22.83 0.71
C GLU A 26 -3.83 -22.96 -0.68
N LEU A 27 -2.86 -22.11 -0.97
CA LEU A 27 -1.88 -22.34 -2.03
C LEU A 27 -0.61 -22.93 -1.40
N ARG A 28 -0.13 -24.05 -1.93
CA ARG A 28 1.19 -24.60 -1.59
C ARG A 28 2.23 -24.01 -2.51
N ILE A 29 3.19 -23.28 -1.95
CA ILE A 29 4.26 -22.60 -2.72
C ILE A 29 5.48 -23.51 -2.81
N ALA A 30 5.86 -24.13 -1.70
CA ALA A 30 6.96 -25.07 -1.60
C ALA A 30 6.72 -26.02 -0.41
N ASP A 31 7.61 -26.99 -0.20
CA ASP A 31 7.53 -27.85 0.97
C ASP A 31 7.62 -27.03 2.26
N GLY A 32 6.64 -27.22 3.16
CA GLY A 32 6.48 -26.41 4.38
C GLY A 32 6.04 -24.95 4.19
N ILE A 33 5.86 -24.45 2.95
CA ILE A 33 5.47 -23.06 2.67
C ILE A 33 4.10 -23.02 2.00
N LYS A 34 3.15 -22.38 2.69
CA LYS A 34 1.76 -22.26 2.24
C LYS A 34 1.28 -20.82 2.42
N LEU A 35 0.31 -20.45 1.60
CA LEU A 35 -0.46 -19.21 1.73
C LEU A 35 -1.92 -19.59 1.99
N LEU A 36 -2.46 -19.14 3.12
CA LEU A 36 -3.84 -19.40 3.51
C LEU A 36 -4.74 -18.22 3.12
N GLU A 37 -6.04 -18.46 3.03
CA GLU A 37 -7.01 -17.35 2.90
C GLU A 37 -6.90 -16.33 4.02
N THR A 38 -6.57 -16.77 5.25
CA THR A 38 -6.36 -15.85 6.37
C THR A 38 -5.18 -14.92 6.14
N ASP A 39 -4.14 -15.37 5.44
CA ASP A 39 -2.99 -14.53 5.09
C ASP A 39 -3.37 -13.50 4.02
N ILE A 40 -4.22 -13.91 3.07
CA ILE A 40 -4.80 -13.01 2.06
C ILE A 40 -5.67 -11.94 2.74
N ASP A 41 -6.51 -12.35 3.71
CA ASP A 41 -7.35 -11.45 4.49
C ASP A 41 -6.51 -10.41 5.28
N GLN A 42 -5.39 -10.83 5.87
CA GLN A 42 -4.48 -9.90 6.56
C GLN A 42 -3.85 -8.89 5.59
N LEU A 43 -3.42 -9.33 4.40
CA LEU A 43 -2.90 -8.39 3.40
C LEU A 43 -3.99 -7.44 2.90
N ASN A 44 -5.23 -7.93 2.75
CA ASN A 44 -6.38 -7.10 2.40
C ASN A 44 -6.58 -5.97 3.38
N LEU A 45 -6.58 -6.25 4.68
CA LEU A 45 -6.69 -5.20 5.70
C LEU A 45 -5.55 -4.19 5.61
N ALA A 46 -4.31 -4.66 5.42
CA ALA A 46 -3.14 -3.79 5.33
C ALA A 46 -3.18 -2.87 4.09
N LYS A 47 -3.52 -3.41 2.91
CA LYS A 47 -3.63 -2.57 1.69
C LYS A 47 -4.77 -1.56 1.80
N THR A 48 -5.86 -1.95 2.44
CA THR A 48 -7.08 -1.14 2.55
C THR A 48 -6.81 0.09 3.40
N ALA A 49 -6.10 -0.09 4.51
CA ALA A 49 -5.66 1.02 5.34
C ALA A 49 -4.82 2.05 4.54
N ILE A 50 -3.94 1.58 3.65
CA ILE A 50 -3.14 2.45 2.78
C ILE A 50 -4.02 3.15 1.75
N ALA A 51 -4.86 2.41 1.01
CA ALA A 51 -5.74 2.97 -0.02
C ALA A 51 -6.69 4.04 0.54
N VAL A 52 -7.34 3.76 1.67
CA VAL A 52 -8.19 4.74 2.37
C VAL A 52 -7.38 5.96 2.81
N GLY A 53 -6.19 5.75 3.37
CA GLY A 53 -5.32 6.83 3.79
C GLY A 53 -4.95 7.78 2.63
N VAL A 54 -4.58 7.21 1.48
CA VAL A 54 -4.28 8.02 0.29
C VAL A 54 -5.52 8.79 -0.18
N ARG A 55 -6.69 8.15 -0.26
CA ARG A 55 -7.92 8.82 -0.70
C ARG A 55 -8.34 9.96 0.22
N VAL A 56 -8.33 9.73 1.53
CA VAL A 56 -8.65 10.76 2.53
C VAL A 56 -7.72 11.96 2.37
N LEU A 57 -6.43 11.74 2.15
CA LEU A 57 -5.48 12.82 1.92
C LEU A 57 -5.81 13.57 0.63
N LEU A 58 -6.05 12.88 -0.48
CA LEU A 58 -6.42 13.53 -1.74
C LEU A 58 -7.70 14.36 -1.63
N GLU A 59 -8.73 13.83 -0.97
CA GLU A 59 -9.99 14.53 -0.69
C GLU A 59 -9.78 15.80 0.14
N LYS A 60 -8.99 15.72 1.23
CA LYS A 60 -8.69 16.89 2.07
C LYS A 60 -7.92 17.98 1.34
N TYR A 61 -7.02 17.60 0.44
CA TYR A 61 -6.24 18.53 -0.37
C TYR A 61 -6.98 18.99 -1.63
N GLY A 62 -8.14 18.41 -1.95
CA GLY A 62 -8.93 18.75 -3.13
C GLY A 62 -8.23 18.41 -4.45
N ILE A 63 -7.41 17.36 -4.45
CA ILE A 63 -6.66 16.90 -5.63
C ILE A 63 -7.04 15.46 -5.99
N SER A 64 -6.73 15.06 -7.21
CA SER A 64 -6.94 13.72 -7.76
C SER A 64 -5.63 12.93 -7.83
N PHE A 65 -5.71 11.65 -8.21
CA PHE A 65 -4.51 10.84 -8.47
C PHE A 65 -3.66 11.39 -9.62
N ASP A 66 -4.27 12.05 -10.61
CA ASP A 66 -3.57 12.60 -11.77
C ASP A 66 -2.69 13.80 -11.40
N ASP A 67 -3.09 14.54 -10.36
CA ASP A 67 -2.36 15.69 -9.81
C ASP A 67 -1.10 15.26 -9.04
N ILE A 68 -0.94 13.97 -8.72
CA ILE A 68 0.28 13.46 -8.08
C ILE A 68 1.41 13.48 -9.10
N GLU A 69 2.42 14.31 -8.88
CA GLU A 69 3.62 14.37 -9.74
C GLU A 69 4.59 13.21 -9.46
N LEU A 70 4.74 12.82 -8.19
CA LEU A 70 5.73 11.85 -7.76
C LEU A 70 5.28 11.10 -6.50
N LEU A 71 5.29 9.77 -6.53
CA LEU A 71 5.09 8.88 -5.39
C LEU A 71 6.43 8.30 -4.94
N LEU A 72 6.87 8.67 -3.75
CA LEU A 72 8.09 8.14 -3.14
C LEU A 72 7.78 6.93 -2.26
N LEU A 73 8.27 5.75 -2.67
CA LEU A 73 8.11 4.51 -1.92
C LEU A 73 9.33 4.26 -1.03
N ALA A 74 9.12 4.40 0.28
CA ALA A 74 10.12 4.12 1.29
C ALA A 74 9.84 2.79 2.01
N GLY A 75 10.88 2.17 2.56
CA GLY A 75 10.81 0.93 3.32
C GLY A 75 11.56 -0.22 2.64
N GLY A 76 12.16 -1.09 3.46
CA GLY A 76 12.98 -2.21 2.96
C GLY A 76 12.17 -3.22 2.12
N PHE A 77 10.89 -3.39 2.44
CA PHE A 77 10.00 -4.31 1.73
C PHE A 77 9.62 -3.81 0.33
N VAL A 78 9.31 -2.51 0.20
CA VAL A 78 8.78 -1.93 -1.04
C VAL A 78 9.86 -1.84 -2.14
N ASN A 79 11.14 -1.89 -1.77
CA ASN A 79 12.23 -1.95 -2.74
C ASN A 79 12.11 -3.14 -3.70
N PHE A 80 11.67 -4.29 -3.20
CA PHE A 80 11.64 -5.54 -3.96
C PHE A 80 10.26 -5.85 -4.57
N ALA A 81 9.19 -5.23 -4.07
CA ALA A 81 7.84 -5.44 -4.60
C ALA A 81 7.71 -4.94 -6.04
N ASN A 82 7.04 -5.70 -6.92
CA ASN A 82 6.72 -5.19 -8.26
C ASN A 82 5.66 -4.07 -8.14
N THR A 83 5.98 -2.90 -8.68
CA THR A 83 5.09 -1.71 -8.64
C THR A 83 3.76 -1.98 -9.33
N ASP A 84 3.76 -2.66 -10.49
CA ASP A 84 2.54 -2.90 -11.26
C ASP A 84 1.63 -3.87 -10.49
N ASN A 85 2.21 -4.90 -9.88
CA ASN A 85 1.48 -5.82 -9.03
C ASN A 85 0.91 -5.13 -7.79
N ALA A 86 1.67 -4.20 -7.19
CA ALA A 86 1.19 -3.44 -6.04
C ALA A 86 0.03 -2.49 -6.40
N ILE A 87 0.04 -1.90 -7.59
CA ILE A 87 -1.10 -1.13 -8.12
C ILE A 87 -2.28 -2.06 -8.41
N ARG A 88 -2.05 -3.19 -9.09
CA ARG A 88 -3.07 -4.19 -9.45
C ARG A 88 -3.82 -4.74 -8.25
N ILE A 89 -3.15 -4.96 -7.12
CA ILE A 89 -3.83 -5.43 -5.92
C ILE A 89 -4.46 -4.28 -5.10
N GLY A 90 -4.31 -3.03 -5.52
CA GLY A 90 -4.82 -1.86 -4.79
C GLY A 90 -4.03 -1.49 -3.54
N LEU A 91 -2.75 -1.89 -3.45
CA LEU A 91 -1.85 -1.42 -2.39
C LEU A 91 -1.31 -0.02 -2.71
N LEU A 92 -1.03 0.24 -3.97
CA LEU A 92 -0.60 1.55 -4.45
C LEU A 92 -1.72 2.20 -5.26
N PRO A 93 -1.79 3.54 -5.26
CA PRO A 93 -2.79 4.24 -6.06
C PRO A 93 -2.59 3.99 -7.55
N PRO A 94 -3.66 4.09 -8.37
CA PRO A 94 -3.62 3.88 -9.81
C PRO A 94 -2.96 5.07 -10.52
N ILE A 95 -1.64 5.19 -10.37
CA ILE A 95 -0.83 6.23 -11.00
C ILE A 95 0.15 5.62 -11.99
N ALA A 96 0.58 6.43 -12.96
CA ALA A 96 1.55 6.01 -13.95
C ALA A 96 2.86 5.55 -13.29
N ARG A 97 3.40 4.41 -13.74
CA ARG A 97 4.57 3.75 -13.14
C ARG A 97 5.78 4.66 -13.06
N GLU A 98 5.98 5.51 -14.06
CA GLU A 98 7.07 6.48 -14.15
C GLU A 98 7.03 7.54 -13.03
N LYS A 99 5.85 7.78 -12.43
CA LYS A 99 5.68 8.64 -11.27
C LYS A 99 6.07 7.93 -9.96
N VAL A 100 6.37 6.64 -9.97
CA VAL A 100 6.71 5.86 -8.77
C VAL A 100 8.22 5.72 -8.63
N LYS A 101 8.77 6.22 -7.51
CA LYS A 101 10.21 6.11 -7.21
C LYS A 101 10.46 5.43 -5.88
N LYS A 102 11.15 4.30 -5.93
CA LYS A 102 11.65 3.59 -4.74
C LYS A 102 12.87 4.32 -4.19
N VAL A 103 12.83 4.70 -2.91
CA VAL A 103 13.91 5.45 -2.23
C VAL A 103 14.62 4.65 -1.14
N GLY A 104 14.23 3.39 -0.94
CA GLY A 104 14.79 2.52 0.09
C GLY A 104 14.43 2.94 1.50
N ASN A 105 15.33 2.69 2.46
CA ASN A 105 15.07 2.99 3.85
C ASN A 105 15.30 4.47 4.15
N ALA A 106 14.29 5.30 3.86
CA ALA A 106 14.34 6.74 4.08
C ALA A 106 14.57 7.12 5.55
N ALA A 107 14.08 6.32 6.51
CA ALA A 107 14.32 6.56 7.94
C ALA A 107 15.80 6.40 8.30
N LEU A 108 16.44 5.33 7.84
CA LEU A 108 17.87 5.11 8.07
C LEU A 108 18.73 6.17 7.37
N GLU A 109 18.40 6.52 6.13
CA GLU A 109 19.11 7.56 5.39
C GLU A 109 18.95 8.94 6.05
N GLY A 110 17.74 9.27 6.51
CA GLY A 110 17.48 10.49 7.28
C GLY A 110 18.27 10.54 8.59
N ALA A 111 18.31 9.43 9.34
CA ALA A 111 19.11 9.31 10.56
C ALA A 111 20.60 9.51 10.28
N ARG A 112 21.13 8.93 9.20
CA ARG A 112 22.52 9.14 8.76
C ARG A 112 22.80 10.61 8.48
N GLN A 113 21.92 11.29 7.73
CA GLN A 113 22.06 12.71 7.41
C GLN A 113 22.03 13.59 8.68
N ALA A 114 21.10 13.33 9.60
CA ALA A 114 21.00 14.05 10.87
C ALA A 114 22.17 13.78 11.83
N LEU A 115 22.81 12.61 11.74
CA LEU A 115 23.98 12.25 12.54
C LEU A 115 25.20 13.10 12.16
N VAL A 116 25.45 13.27 10.86
CA VAL A 116 26.67 13.94 10.35
C VAL A 116 26.47 15.42 10.04
N SER A 117 25.23 15.94 10.08
CA SER A 117 24.94 17.34 9.78
C SER A 117 23.92 17.96 10.73
N LYS A 118 24.38 18.94 11.52
CA LYS A 118 23.52 19.76 12.39
C LYS A 118 22.45 20.50 11.57
N ARG A 119 22.81 21.02 10.40
CA ARG A 119 21.85 21.68 9.49
C ARG A 119 20.73 20.73 9.08
N LYS A 120 21.06 19.49 8.65
CA LYS A 120 20.04 18.50 8.28
C LYS A 120 19.16 18.10 9.45
N ARG A 121 19.72 18.03 10.65
CA ARG A 121 18.93 17.80 11.86
C ARG A 121 17.92 18.92 12.11
N SER A 122 18.36 20.18 12.06
CA SER A 122 17.45 21.33 12.21
C SER A 122 16.41 21.39 11.09
N GLU A 123 16.75 21.09 9.84
CA GLU A 123 15.78 20.98 8.73
C GLU A 123 14.70 19.93 9.03
N ALA A 124 15.08 18.75 9.54
CA ALA A 124 14.13 17.71 9.90
C ALA A 124 13.20 18.13 11.06
N GLU A 125 13.72 18.85 12.06
CA GLU A 125 12.92 19.42 13.16
C GLU A 125 11.91 20.46 12.65
N GLU A 126 12.29 21.32 11.71
CA GLU A 126 11.39 22.30 11.11
C GLU A 126 10.32 21.66 10.22
N VAL A 127 10.67 20.60 9.48
CA VAL A 127 9.68 19.82 8.72
C VAL A 127 8.69 19.15 9.66
N ALA A 128 9.16 18.55 10.75
CA ALA A 128 8.30 17.86 11.72
C ALA A 128 7.23 18.78 12.32
N LYS A 129 7.56 20.06 12.57
CA LYS A 129 6.61 21.07 13.08
C LYS A 129 5.47 21.41 12.10
N ARG A 130 5.63 21.10 10.82
CA ARG A 130 4.66 21.38 9.75
C ARG A 130 3.82 20.17 9.36
N ILE A 131 4.11 18.99 9.93
CA ILE A 131 3.34 17.77 9.66
C ILE A 131 2.06 17.81 10.47
N GLU A 132 0.93 17.66 9.78
CA GLU A 132 -0.38 17.45 10.41
C GLU A 132 -0.70 15.96 10.40
N HIS A 133 -1.11 15.43 11.55
CA HIS A 133 -1.52 14.04 11.67
C HIS A 133 -3.03 13.92 11.47
N ILE A 134 -3.43 13.23 10.40
CA ILE A 134 -4.82 12.90 10.13
C ILE A 134 -5.12 11.52 10.73
N LYS A 135 -6.12 11.47 11.62
CA LYS A 135 -6.62 10.22 12.18
C LYS A 135 -7.73 9.68 11.29
N LEU A 136 -7.42 8.65 10.52
CA LEU A 136 -8.33 8.10 9.53
C LEU A 136 -9.63 7.60 10.16
N GLU A 137 -9.55 7.01 11.36
CA GLU A 137 -10.69 6.48 12.10
C GLU A 137 -11.69 7.54 12.59
N GLU A 138 -11.27 8.82 12.63
CA GLU A 138 -12.12 9.96 13.00
C GLU A 138 -12.74 10.64 11.77
N GLU A 139 -12.36 10.24 10.55
CA GLU A 139 -12.91 10.81 9.32
C GLU A 139 -14.36 10.37 9.09
N GLN A 140 -15.15 11.29 8.53
CA GLN A 140 -16.52 10.98 8.15
C GLN A 140 -16.53 9.82 7.15
N ASP A 141 -17.46 8.89 7.37
CA ASP A 141 -17.67 7.74 6.48
C ASP A 141 -16.43 6.83 6.36
N PHE A 142 -15.50 6.86 7.33
CA PHE A 142 -14.29 6.02 7.32
C PHE A 142 -14.60 4.54 7.07
N MET A 143 -15.61 3.98 7.75
CA MET A 143 -15.99 2.59 7.56
C MET A 143 -16.54 2.30 6.16
N GLU A 144 -17.27 3.25 5.56
CA GLU A 144 -17.75 3.13 4.18
C GLU A 144 -16.57 3.13 3.21
N LYS A 145 -15.65 4.10 3.36
CA LYS A 145 -14.40 4.17 2.59
C LYS A 145 -13.55 2.92 2.75
N PHE A 146 -13.48 2.37 3.96
CA PHE A 146 -12.72 1.16 4.23
C PHE A 146 -13.34 -0.07 3.54
N VAL A 147 -14.64 -0.26 3.67
CA VAL A 147 -15.34 -1.36 2.98
C VAL A 147 -15.26 -1.20 1.46
N SER A 148 -15.35 0.02 0.94
CA SER A 148 -15.20 0.29 -0.49
C SER A 148 -13.79 0.00 -1.01
N GLU A 149 -12.77 -0.06 -0.15
CA GLU A 149 -11.39 -0.36 -0.55
C GLU A 149 -10.95 -1.78 -0.19
N LEU A 150 -11.80 -2.53 0.51
CA LEU A 150 -11.43 -3.81 1.11
C LEU A 150 -11.08 -4.88 0.07
N TYR A 151 -11.91 -5.01 -0.95
CA TYR A 151 -11.83 -6.09 -1.93
C TYR A 151 -11.03 -5.68 -3.15
N PHE A 152 -10.40 -6.66 -3.80
CA PHE A 152 -9.63 -6.48 -5.04
C PHE A 152 -10.51 -6.17 -6.24
N GLN A 153 -11.82 -6.43 -6.16
CA GLN A 153 -12.78 -6.26 -7.25
C GLN A 153 -12.77 -4.85 -7.86
N ASN A 154 -12.38 -3.81 -7.11
CA ASN A 154 -12.27 -2.44 -7.62
C ASN A 154 -10.98 -2.19 -8.42
N TYR A 155 -10.10 -3.19 -8.49
CA TYR A 155 -8.80 -3.16 -9.14
C TYR A 155 -8.64 -4.25 -10.21
N LEU A 156 -9.69 -5.05 -10.43
CA LEU A 156 -9.79 -6.00 -11.53
C LEU A 156 -10.46 -5.26 -12.69
N GLU A 157 -9.73 -5.11 -13.81
CA GLU A 157 -10.32 -4.71 -15.10
C GLU A 157 -11.13 -5.86 -15.72
#